data_AF-A0A969ENT1-F1
#
_entry.id   AF-A0A969ENT1-F1
#
_cell.length_a   1.000
_cell.length_b   1.000
_cell.length_c   1.000
_cell.angle_alpha   90.00
_cell.angle_beta   90.00
_cell.angle_gamma   90.00
#
_symmetry.space_group_name_H-M   'P 1'
#
loop_
_entity.id
_entity.type
_entity.pdbx_description
1 polymer ?
#
loop_
_entity_poly.entity_id
_entity_poly.type
_entity_poly.pdbx_seq_one_letter_code
_entity_poly.pdbx_strand_id
1 'polypeptide(L)'
;MYDHIIRETSCSPKRILHIGDNKTSDIINAEKKGISAFYYPKATDKLLNLVPHQYSGASANLFFRPEGLWINYEYAKEHFLIRCMLATVANKYFDNPFVSFAQHSDFNSDPFFIGYYALGFHMFGFVKWLLETINKKNYNAIHFVARDGFLPLLAYNVLKRAYENAPRSNYIHLSRKSLIPAIIEKNIDYLSLDKLIRIQSLSAKDFSKIFLDKDLDDLSASTLKENGILVDKKFQNKDDYIRFINTINHMGFDLLKKKDYQCLVKNYLDQHISGNDAIVDIGYSATSQMIMAELGFHVDGYYIHTNLETADIYSKRLGFEFQTFYPFSPCVSGHIREYLISQRSPSCIGYCKNNIKASPVFEQDKSTYIENYLIGEIQRGAIDFIHDFTDRFAEHIPHYNIKNPESSMPYELLLNSSKDFDMRLFSECYFEDELFFGEKRKSLYEMWLNTRNYFKLIKKVESPIIIYPFLENRSRFINAIFYLIYDRRGFKERLLLKLRNRSRITLFMKRYFPRSAKLIRSYLLGN
;
A
#
# COMPACT_ATOMS: atom_id res chain seq x y z
N MET A 1 -48.53 -4.27 -14.57
CA MET A 1 -48.22 -3.48 -13.36
C MET A 1 -48.80 -2.06 -13.43
N TYR A 2 -48.29 -1.17 -14.30
CA TYR A 2 -48.73 0.23 -14.34
C TYR A 2 -50.24 0.45 -14.53
N ASP A 3 -50.89 -0.29 -15.44
CA ASP A 3 -52.34 -0.21 -15.62
C ASP A 3 -53.14 -0.66 -14.38
N HIS A 4 -52.54 -1.49 -13.52
CA HIS A 4 -53.15 -1.88 -12.25
C HIS A 4 -53.01 -0.74 -11.23
N ILE A 5 -51.81 -0.17 -11.08
CA ILE A 5 -51.54 0.96 -10.18
C ILE A 5 -52.44 2.17 -10.50
N ILE A 6 -52.60 2.51 -11.78
CA ILE A 6 -53.48 3.63 -12.20
C ILE A 6 -54.93 3.37 -11.77
N ARG A 7 -55.42 2.12 -11.95
CA ARG A 7 -56.78 1.74 -11.57
C ARG A 7 -56.98 1.74 -10.06
N GLU A 8 -56.03 1.17 -9.32
CA GLU A 8 -56.10 1.03 -7.87
C GLU A 8 -56.01 2.38 -7.15
N THR A 9 -55.08 3.25 -7.56
CA THR A 9 -54.89 4.56 -6.93
C THR A 9 -55.95 5.58 -7.31
N SER A 10 -56.72 5.34 -8.39
CA SER A 10 -57.68 6.30 -8.96
C SER A 10 -57.08 7.69 -9.26
N CYS A 11 -55.75 7.78 -9.34
CA CYS A 11 -55.02 9.00 -9.66
C CYS A 11 -54.87 9.14 -11.18
N SER A 12 -54.89 10.38 -11.67
CA SER A 12 -54.43 10.66 -13.03
C SER A 12 -52.98 10.19 -13.19
N PRO A 13 -52.61 9.49 -14.29
CA PRO A 13 -51.24 9.00 -14.49
C PRO A 13 -50.17 10.08 -14.28
N LYS A 14 -50.44 11.32 -14.72
CA LYS A 14 -49.53 12.46 -14.57
C LYS A 14 -49.29 12.91 -13.12
N ARG A 15 -50.11 12.46 -12.17
CA ARG A 15 -49.95 12.72 -10.72
C ARG A 15 -49.20 11.59 -10.00
N ILE A 16 -48.80 10.55 -10.72
CA ILE A 16 -48.03 9.42 -10.20
C ILE A 16 -46.58 9.62 -10.62
N LEU A 17 -45.66 9.50 -9.66
CA LEU A 17 -44.22 9.44 -9.90
C LEU A 17 -43.73 8.01 -9.65
N HIS A 18 -43.19 7.36 -10.68
CA HIS A 18 -42.51 6.08 -10.54
C HIS A 18 -41.00 6.31 -10.41
N ILE A 19 -40.38 5.71 -9.40
CA ILE A 19 -38.94 5.75 -9.19
C ILE A 19 -38.39 4.35 -9.38
N GLY A 20 -37.41 4.18 -10.26
CA GLY A 20 -36.81 2.87 -10.50
C GLY A 20 -35.46 2.90 -11.19
N ASP A 21 -34.83 1.74 -11.21
CA ASP A 21 -33.41 1.58 -11.52
C ASP A 21 -33.14 0.96 -12.89
N ASN A 22 -34.20 0.58 -13.61
CA ASN A 22 -34.12 0.04 -14.95
C ASN A 22 -34.76 0.99 -15.96
N LYS A 23 -33.95 1.53 -16.87
CA LYS A 23 -34.42 2.49 -17.88
C LYS A 23 -35.58 1.96 -18.74
N THR A 24 -35.58 0.67 -19.06
CA THR A 24 -36.61 0.08 -19.92
C THR A 24 -37.89 -0.19 -19.14
N SER A 25 -37.81 -0.91 -18.03
CA SER A 25 -39.01 -1.33 -17.29
C SER A 25 -39.59 -0.22 -16.43
N ASP A 26 -38.76 0.61 -15.81
CA ASP A 26 -39.21 1.64 -14.85
C ASP A 26 -39.48 2.97 -15.52
N ILE A 27 -38.63 3.38 -16.46
CA ILE A 27 -38.73 4.73 -17.05
C ILE A 27 -39.60 4.68 -18.30
N ILE A 28 -39.12 4.03 -19.36
CA ILE A 28 -39.78 4.01 -20.67
C ILE A 28 -41.19 3.41 -20.58
N ASN A 29 -41.38 2.31 -19.85
CA ASN A 29 -42.69 1.67 -19.77
C ASN A 29 -43.68 2.41 -18.87
N ALA A 30 -43.23 3.15 -17.84
CA ALA A 30 -44.10 4.01 -17.05
C ALA A 30 -44.53 5.26 -17.86
N GLU A 31 -43.58 5.90 -18.55
CA GLU A 31 -43.84 7.06 -19.41
C GLU A 31 -44.82 6.74 -20.54
N LYS A 32 -44.72 5.55 -21.15
CA LYS A 32 -45.70 5.04 -22.13
C LYS A 32 -47.14 4.98 -21.60
N LYS A 33 -47.31 4.91 -20.29
CA LYS A 33 -48.62 4.92 -19.62
C LYS A 33 -49.03 6.30 -19.10
N GLY A 34 -48.26 7.33 -19.44
CA GLY A 34 -48.50 8.71 -19.01
C GLY A 34 -48.11 8.99 -17.56
N ILE A 35 -47.39 8.07 -16.92
CA ILE A 35 -46.85 8.22 -15.56
C ILE A 35 -45.53 8.99 -15.64
N SER A 36 -45.31 9.95 -14.75
CA SER A 36 -44.00 10.60 -14.61
C SER A 36 -43.01 9.61 -14.02
N ALA A 37 -41.79 9.53 -14.56
CA ALA A 37 -40.79 8.58 -14.10
C ALA A 37 -39.48 9.28 -13.73
N PHE A 38 -38.77 8.75 -12.72
CA PHE A 38 -37.47 9.22 -12.30
C PHE A 38 -36.48 8.06 -12.18
N TYR A 39 -35.35 8.19 -12.87
CA TYR A 39 -34.31 7.17 -12.91
C TYR A 39 -33.40 7.27 -11.69
N TYR A 40 -33.36 6.20 -10.90
CA TYR A 40 -32.51 6.05 -9.74
C TYR A 40 -31.49 4.93 -10.00
N PRO A 41 -30.25 5.25 -10.43
CA PRO A 41 -29.28 4.23 -10.81
C PRO A 41 -28.97 3.25 -9.67
N LYS A 42 -28.80 1.97 -10.00
CA LYS A 42 -28.31 0.97 -9.04
C LYS A 42 -26.93 1.38 -8.50
N ALA A 43 -26.74 1.23 -7.20
CA ALA A 43 -25.45 1.48 -6.57
C ALA A 43 -24.32 0.60 -7.17
N THR A 44 -24.64 -0.64 -7.55
CA THR A 44 -23.70 -1.53 -8.24
C THR A 44 -23.32 -1.01 -9.62
N ASP A 45 -24.27 -0.48 -10.40
CA ASP A 45 -24.00 0.08 -11.72
C ASP A 45 -23.11 1.33 -11.61
N LYS A 46 -23.25 2.09 -10.53
CA LYS A 46 -22.35 3.21 -10.21
C LYS A 46 -20.95 2.72 -9.82
N LEU A 47 -20.80 1.75 -8.92
CA LEU A 47 -19.48 1.17 -8.60
C LEU A 47 -18.75 0.64 -9.85
N LEU A 48 -19.51 0.02 -10.77
CA LEU A 48 -18.99 -0.56 -12.02
C LEU A 48 -18.90 0.44 -13.18
N ASN A 49 -19.25 1.71 -12.95
CA ASN A 49 -19.23 2.77 -13.96
C ASN A 49 -19.97 2.39 -15.26
N LEU A 50 -21.18 1.84 -15.08
CA LEU A 50 -22.07 1.40 -16.15
C LEU A 50 -23.19 2.40 -16.46
N VAL A 51 -23.36 3.43 -15.62
CA VAL A 51 -24.41 4.45 -15.81
C VAL A 51 -24.02 5.43 -16.91
N PRO A 52 -24.76 5.49 -18.04
CA PRO A 52 -24.41 6.38 -19.14
C PRO A 52 -24.40 7.85 -18.71
N HIS A 53 -23.39 8.60 -19.16
CA HIS A 53 -23.18 10.03 -18.87
C HIS A 53 -22.96 10.40 -17.40
N GLN A 54 -22.82 9.42 -16.50
CA GLN A 54 -22.48 9.64 -15.10
C GLN A 54 -21.22 8.85 -14.73
N TYR A 55 -20.07 9.43 -14.99
CA TYR A 55 -18.80 8.82 -14.59
C TYR A 55 -18.75 8.62 -13.07
N SER A 56 -18.26 7.46 -12.63
CA SER A 56 -18.19 7.08 -11.21
C SER A 56 -16.91 6.31 -10.86
N GLY A 57 -15.82 6.55 -11.60
CA GLY A 57 -14.53 5.91 -11.37
C GLY A 57 -14.31 4.67 -12.24
N ALA A 58 -13.10 4.12 -12.20
CA ALA A 58 -12.76 2.86 -12.86
C ALA A 58 -12.21 1.82 -11.86
N SER A 59 -12.37 2.07 -10.56
CA SER A 59 -11.71 1.32 -9.49
C SER A 59 -12.20 -0.12 -9.31
N ALA A 60 -13.34 -0.48 -9.89
CA ALA A 60 -13.85 -1.86 -9.92
C ALA A 60 -13.57 -2.60 -11.24
N ASN A 61 -13.01 -1.93 -12.25
CA ASN A 61 -12.93 -2.49 -13.60
C ASN A 61 -12.12 -3.78 -13.69
N LEU A 62 -11.05 -3.97 -12.88
CA LEU A 62 -10.23 -5.19 -12.98
C LEU A 62 -10.98 -6.48 -12.65
N PHE A 63 -12.08 -6.41 -11.89
CA PHE A 63 -12.95 -7.58 -11.65
C PHE A 63 -13.77 -7.99 -12.89
N PHE A 64 -13.93 -7.09 -13.86
CA PHE A 64 -14.87 -7.28 -14.98
C PHE A 64 -14.24 -7.08 -16.36
N ARG A 65 -13.04 -6.50 -16.42
CA ARG A 65 -12.34 -6.18 -17.66
C ARG A 65 -10.85 -6.48 -17.50
N PRO A 66 -10.24 -7.26 -18.41
CA PRO A 66 -8.84 -7.57 -18.35
C PRO A 66 -8.03 -6.35 -18.82
N GLU A 67 -7.00 -5.99 -18.07
CA GLU A 67 -6.23 -4.76 -18.28
C GLU A 67 -4.76 -4.98 -18.64
N GLY A 68 -4.41 -6.19 -19.08
CA GLY A 68 -3.05 -6.57 -19.47
C GLY A 68 -2.13 -6.86 -18.28
N LEU A 69 -2.71 -7.20 -17.12
CA LEU A 69 -1.97 -7.66 -15.94
C LEU A 69 -1.67 -9.16 -16.07
N TRP A 70 -0.58 -9.61 -15.45
CA TRP A 70 -0.23 -11.03 -15.37
C TRP A 70 -1.15 -11.81 -14.41
N ILE A 71 -1.89 -11.10 -13.55
CA ILE A 71 -2.92 -11.64 -12.66
C ILE A 71 -4.29 -11.44 -13.31
N ASN A 72 -5.09 -12.51 -13.38
CA ASN A 72 -6.47 -12.46 -13.85
C ASN A 72 -7.46 -12.34 -12.67
N TYR A 73 -8.00 -11.13 -12.47
CA TYR A 73 -8.96 -10.84 -11.41
C TYR A 73 -10.42 -11.13 -11.78
N GLU A 74 -10.73 -11.54 -13.02
CA GLU A 74 -12.11 -11.85 -13.40
C GLU A 74 -12.70 -13.00 -12.58
N TYR A 75 -11.86 -13.98 -12.21
CA TYR A 75 -12.28 -15.11 -11.37
C TYR A 75 -12.49 -14.72 -9.91
N ALA A 76 -11.98 -13.57 -9.45
CA ALA A 76 -12.19 -13.13 -8.08
C ALA A 76 -13.68 -12.91 -7.78
N LYS A 77 -14.49 -12.52 -8.79
CA LYS A 77 -15.94 -12.35 -8.63
C LYS A 77 -16.69 -13.67 -8.46
N GLU A 78 -16.06 -14.82 -8.70
CA GLU A 78 -16.65 -16.13 -8.45
C GLU A 78 -16.62 -16.49 -6.94
N HIS A 79 -15.76 -15.82 -6.16
CA HIS A 79 -15.75 -15.93 -4.71
C HIS A 79 -16.95 -15.20 -4.08
N PHE A 80 -17.73 -15.92 -3.28
CA PHE A 80 -18.92 -15.40 -2.61
C PHE A 80 -18.62 -14.15 -1.77
N LEU A 81 -17.56 -14.21 -0.94
CA LEU A 81 -17.19 -13.08 -0.09
C LEU A 81 -16.80 -11.84 -0.91
N ILE A 82 -16.05 -11.97 -2.01
CA ILE A 82 -15.70 -10.83 -2.88
C ILE A 82 -16.95 -10.15 -3.43
N ARG A 83 -17.95 -10.91 -3.89
CA ARG A 83 -19.22 -10.33 -4.36
C ARG A 83 -19.95 -9.59 -3.23
N CYS A 84 -19.98 -10.17 -2.04
CA CYS A 84 -20.62 -9.55 -0.87
C CYS A 84 -19.88 -8.27 -0.42
N MET A 85 -18.55 -8.28 -0.47
CA MET A 85 -17.70 -7.14 -0.17
C MET A 85 -17.95 -6.01 -1.20
N LEU A 86 -18.04 -6.33 -2.49
CA LEU A 86 -18.38 -5.36 -3.55
C LEU A 86 -19.79 -4.78 -3.35
N ALA A 87 -20.77 -5.62 -3.00
CA ALA A 87 -22.12 -5.17 -2.68
C ALA A 87 -22.14 -4.24 -1.44
N THR A 88 -21.31 -4.53 -0.44
CA THR A 88 -21.18 -3.69 0.77
C THR A 88 -20.61 -2.31 0.43
N VAL A 89 -19.63 -2.24 -0.47
CA VAL A 89 -19.09 -0.97 -0.99
C VAL A 89 -20.08 -0.21 -1.83
N ALA A 90 -20.76 -0.90 -2.76
CA ALA A 90 -21.79 -0.29 -3.60
C ALA A 90 -22.86 0.37 -2.73
N ASN A 91 -23.47 -0.36 -1.81
CA ASN A 91 -24.55 0.16 -0.97
C ASN A 91 -24.09 1.21 0.07
N LYS A 92 -22.81 1.22 0.47
CA LYS A 92 -22.33 2.27 1.39
C LYS A 92 -22.09 3.59 0.67
N TYR A 93 -21.33 3.54 -0.42
CA TYR A 93 -20.77 4.73 -1.04
C TYR A 93 -21.60 5.24 -2.22
N PHE A 94 -22.23 4.33 -2.97
CA PHE A 94 -22.97 4.65 -4.19
C PHE A 94 -24.50 4.57 -4.04
N ASP A 95 -25.00 4.33 -2.83
CA ASP A 95 -26.45 4.40 -2.55
C ASP A 95 -27.00 5.81 -2.78
N ASN A 96 -26.18 6.85 -2.63
CA ASN A 96 -26.45 8.17 -3.21
C ASN A 96 -25.85 8.28 -4.63
N PRO A 97 -26.63 8.05 -5.71
CA PRO A 97 -26.08 8.04 -7.08
C PRO A 97 -25.71 9.44 -7.60
N PHE A 98 -26.05 10.50 -6.88
CA PHE A 98 -25.85 11.89 -7.28
C PHE A 98 -24.50 12.48 -6.82
N VAL A 99 -23.68 11.70 -6.09
CA VAL A 99 -22.30 12.07 -5.80
C VAL A 99 -21.55 12.25 -7.11
N SER A 100 -21.00 13.45 -7.30
CA SER A 100 -20.21 13.79 -8.48
C SER A 100 -18.83 13.16 -8.40
N PHE A 101 -18.36 12.59 -9.52
CA PHE A 101 -17.08 11.93 -9.59
C PHE A 101 -16.14 12.63 -10.58
N ALA A 102 -14.91 12.91 -10.17
CA ALA A 102 -13.91 13.52 -11.04
C ALA A 102 -13.54 12.56 -12.19
N GLN A 103 -13.68 13.01 -13.45
CA GLN A 103 -13.42 12.17 -14.64
C GLN A 103 -11.99 11.58 -14.70
N HIS A 104 -11.05 12.28 -14.10
CA HIS A 104 -9.62 11.95 -14.09
C HIS A 104 -9.20 11.24 -12.79
N SER A 105 -10.16 10.66 -12.09
CA SER A 105 -9.96 9.90 -10.85
C SER A 105 -10.55 8.48 -10.96
N ASP A 106 -10.00 7.53 -10.21
CA ASP A 106 -10.56 6.20 -10.01
C ASP A 106 -11.24 6.06 -8.63
N PHE A 107 -10.84 6.88 -7.64
CA PHE A 107 -11.30 6.84 -6.24
C PHE A 107 -11.91 8.18 -5.75
N ASN A 108 -12.26 9.06 -6.68
CA ASN A 108 -12.70 10.45 -6.48
C ASN A 108 -11.72 11.36 -5.73
N SER A 109 -10.48 10.92 -5.48
CA SER A 109 -9.61 11.49 -4.44
C SER A 109 -10.32 11.63 -3.08
N ASP A 110 -11.25 10.71 -2.77
CA ASP A 110 -11.94 10.67 -1.49
C ASP A 110 -11.18 9.75 -0.52
N PRO A 111 -10.60 10.28 0.57
CA PRO A 111 -9.91 9.49 1.59
C PRO A 111 -10.77 8.35 2.16
N PHE A 112 -12.04 8.63 2.43
CA PHE A 112 -12.95 7.64 2.99
C PHE A 112 -13.22 6.53 1.97
N PHE A 113 -13.43 6.85 0.69
CA PHE A 113 -13.63 5.81 -0.33
C PHE A 113 -12.38 4.95 -0.57
N ILE A 114 -11.20 5.57 -0.60
CA ILE A 114 -9.91 4.86 -0.66
C ILE A 114 -9.79 3.90 0.54
N GLY A 115 -10.13 4.37 1.73
CA GLY A 115 -10.17 3.58 2.95
C GLY A 115 -11.16 2.41 2.88
N TYR A 116 -12.43 2.73 2.70
CA TYR A 116 -13.56 1.79 2.75
C TYR A 116 -13.48 0.72 1.67
N TYR A 117 -13.08 1.09 0.45
CA TYR A 117 -12.97 0.14 -0.64
C TYR A 117 -11.58 -0.48 -0.75
N ALA A 118 -10.54 0.32 -1.00
CA ALA A 118 -9.23 -0.23 -1.34
C ALA A 118 -8.53 -0.85 -0.13
N LEU A 119 -8.30 -0.06 0.91
CA LEU A 119 -7.58 -0.51 2.09
C LEU A 119 -8.41 -1.49 2.93
N GLY A 120 -9.73 -1.28 3.02
CA GLY A 120 -10.66 -2.15 3.73
C GLY A 120 -10.68 -3.58 3.18
N PHE A 121 -10.72 -3.74 1.86
CA PHE A 121 -10.61 -5.05 1.21
C PHE A 121 -9.30 -5.77 1.54
N HIS A 122 -8.18 -5.05 1.43
CA HIS A 122 -6.86 -5.59 1.73
C HIS A 122 -6.72 -6.00 3.20
N MET A 123 -7.15 -5.14 4.13
CA MET A 123 -7.09 -5.43 5.57
C MET A 123 -8.02 -6.58 5.96
N PHE A 124 -9.22 -6.66 5.39
CA PHE A 124 -10.10 -7.82 5.58
C PHE A 124 -9.43 -9.11 5.13
N GLY A 125 -8.86 -9.12 3.92
CA GLY A 125 -8.15 -10.28 3.38
C GLY A 125 -6.95 -10.69 4.25
N PHE A 126 -6.12 -9.72 4.62
CA PHE A 126 -4.94 -9.93 5.47
C PHE A 126 -5.30 -10.52 6.83
N VAL A 127 -6.29 -9.93 7.52
CA VAL A 127 -6.69 -10.38 8.85
C VAL A 127 -7.46 -11.71 8.81
N LYS A 128 -8.25 -11.96 7.75
CA LYS A 128 -8.87 -13.27 7.53
C LYS A 128 -7.81 -14.36 7.40
N TRP A 129 -6.83 -14.14 6.51
CA TRP A 129 -5.70 -15.05 6.33
C TRP A 129 -4.94 -15.28 7.64
N LEU A 130 -4.70 -14.20 8.40
CA LEU A 130 -4.03 -14.26 9.69
C LEU A 130 -4.80 -15.14 10.68
N LEU A 131 -6.10 -14.89 10.89
CA LEU A 131 -6.97 -15.67 11.79
C LEU A 131 -7.02 -17.15 11.40
N GLU A 132 -7.21 -17.46 10.11
CA GLU A 132 -7.31 -18.85 9.64
C GLU A 132 -5.98 -19.61 9.73
N THR A 133 -4.86 -18.90 9.61
CA THR A 133 -3.54 -19.50 9.71
C THR A 133 -3.13 -19.73 11.16
N ILE A 134 -3.48 -18.79 12.03
CA ILE A 134 -3.15 -18.83 13.46
C ILE A 134 -4.02 -19.84 14.22
N ASN A 135 -5.31 -19.95 13.89
CA ASN A 135 -6.21 -20.92 14.52
C ASN A 135 -5.75 -22.38 14.32
N LYS A 136 -4.86 -22.66 13.36
CA LYS A 136 -4.27 -23.99 13.15
C LYS A 136 -3.15 -24.34 14.12
N LYS A 137 -2.54 -23.34 14.78
CA LYS A 137 -1.33 -23.49 15.60
C LYS A 137 -1.56 -23.25 17.10
N ASN A 138 -2.78 -22.95 17.53
CA ASN A 138 -3.16 -22.78 18.95
C ASN A 138 -2.25 -21.81 19.73
N TYR A 139 -1.95 -20.64 19.17
CA TYR A 139 -1.15 -19.61 19.86
C TYR A 139 -1.88 -19.03 21.07
N ASN A 140 -1.11 -18.59 22.08
CA ASN A 140 -1.64 -17.92 23.27
C ASN A 140 -1.99 -16.46 22.95
N ALA A 141 -1.05 -15.74 22.32
CA ALA A 141 -1.22 -14.36 21.94
C ALA A 141 -0.61 -14.02 20.57
N ILE A 142 -1.14 -12.96 19.97
CA ILE A 142 -0.63 -12.34 18.75
C ILE A 142 -0.21 -10.92 19.09
N HIS A 143 1.04 -10.60 18.81
CA HIS A 143 1.63 -9.30 19.08
C HIS A 143 1.73 -8.49 17.78
N PHE A 144 0.93 -7.43 17.69
CA PHE A 144 0.98 -6.49 16.59
C PHE A 144 2.03 -5.43 16.88
N VAL A 145 3.06 -5.35 16.03
CA VAL A 145 4.16 -4.40 16.19
C VAL A 145 3.65 -2.97 16.04
N ALA A 146 4.09 -2.06 16.91
CA ALA A 146 3.62 -0.69 16.89
C ALA A 146 3.93 0.04 15.58
N ARG A 147 3.11 1.07 15.28
CA ARG A 147 2.95 1.71 13.97
C ARG A 147 2.33 0.75 12.96
N ASP A 148 3.09 -0.17 12.40
CA ASP A 148 2.71 -0.98 11.24
C ASP A 148 1.59 -1.98 11.56
N GLY A 149 1.58 -2.54 12.75
CA GLY A 149 0.53 -3.43 13.23
C GLY A 149 -0.73 -2.72 13.73
N PHE A 150 -0.82 -1.38 13.69
CA PHE A 150 -1.96 -0.64 14.23
C PHE A 150 -3.28 -0.94 13.51
N LEU A 151 -3.35 -0.69 12.21
CA LEU A 151 -4.56 -0.94 11.44
C LEU A 151 -4.91 -2.45 11.40
N PRO A 152 -3.94 -3.39 11.24
CA PRO A 152 -4.20 -4.81 11.38
C PRO A 152 -4.78 -5.21 12.75
N LEU A 153 -4.29 -4.61 13.85
CA LEU A 153 -4.84 -4.85 15.19
C LEU A 153 -6.30 -4.41 15.29
N LEU A 154 -6.63 -3.22 14.78
CA LEU A 154 -8.01 -2.72 14.77
C LEU A 154 -8.92 -3.65 13.97
N ALA A 155 -8.50 -4.01 12.76
CA ALA A 155 -9.21 -4.95 11.89
C ALA A 155 -9.37 -6.34 12.54
N TYR A 156 -8.32 -6.86 13.20
CA TYR A 156 -8.34 -8.12 13.94
C TYR A 156 -9.37 -8.10 15.07
N ASN A 157 -9.43 -7.03 15.85
CA ASN A 157 -10.39 -6.91 16.94
C ASN A 157 -11.84 -6.88 16.48
N VAL A 158 -12.09 -6.46 15.24
CA VAL A 158 -13.42 -6.56 14.60
C VAL A 158 -13.65 -7.99 14.11
N LEU A 159 -12.77 -8.50 13.26
CA LEU A 159 -12.99 -9.72 12.52
C LEU A 159 -12.92 -10.98 13.40
N LYS A 160 -12.20 -10.94 14.53
CA LYS A 160 -12.12 -12.07 15.47
C LYS A 160 -13.49 -12.51 15.99
N ARG A 161 -14.50 -11.64 16.00
CA ARG A 161 -15.88 -11.96 16.40
C ARG A 161 -16.54 -13.01 15.49
N ALA A 162 -16.04 -13.18 14.27
CA ALA A 162 -16.48 -14.22 13.35
C ALA A 162 -15.88 -15.61 13.65
N TYR A 163 -14.97 -15.73 14.63
CA TYR A 163 -14.25 -16.96 14.94
C TYR A 163 -14.36 -17.28 16.44
N GLU A 164 -14.61 -18.55 16.80
CA GLU A 164 -14.83 -18.94 18.19
C GLU A 164 -13.55 -18.88 19.06
N ASN A 165 -12.40 -19.28 18.51
CA ASN A 165 -11.16 -19.50 19.26
C ASN A 165 -10.01 -18.59 18.81
N ALA A 166 -10.31 -17.31 18.55
CA ALA A 166 -9.29 -16.35 18.15
C ALA A 166 -8.37 -15.97 19.33
N PRO A 167 -7.02 -16.04 19.18
CA PRO A 167 -6.10 -15.70 20.26
C PRO A 167 -6.18 -14.25 20.72
N ARG A 168 -5.65 -13.98 21.91
CA ARG A 168 -5.56 -12.62 22.44
C ARG A 168 -4.64 -11.78 21.55
N SER A 169 -5.10 -10.58 21.19
CA SER A 169 -4.28 -9.59 20.51
C SER A 169 -3.63 -8.62 21.50
N ASN A 170 -2.34 -8.36 21.34
CA ASN A 170 -1.59 -7.35 22.07
C ASN A 170 -0.94 -6.37 21.09
N TYR A 171 -0.66 -5.16 21.57
CA TYR A 171 0.08 -4.14 20.83
C TYR A 171 1.45 -3.97 21.49
N ILE A 172 2.53 -4.18 20.74
CA ILE A 172 3.89 -4.21 21.29
C ILE A 172 4.77 -3.13 20.63
N HIS A 173 5.45 -2.32 21.44
CA HIS A 173 6.25 -1.21 20.97
C HIS A 173 7.66 -1.65 20.63
N LEU A 174 7.80 -2.32 19.49
CA LEU A 174 9.08 -2.74 18.93
C LEU A 174 9.46 -1.84 17.77
N SER A 175 10.70 -1.36 17.78
CA SER A 175 11.30 -0.74 16.60
C SER A 175 12.73 -1.23 16.44
N ARG A 176 13.23 -1.19 15.20
CA ARG A 176 14.64 -1.48 14.93
C ARG A 176 15.57 -0.53 15.70
N LYS A 177 15.20 0.75 15.86
CA LYS A 177 15.93 1.74 16.70
C LYS A 177 16.09 1.24 18.14
N SER A 178 15.02 0.69 18.71
CA SER A 178 14.99 0.20 20.09
C SER A 178 15.67 -1.17 20.26
N LEU A 179 15.64 -2.03 19.25
CA LEU A 179 16.10 -3.42 19.36
C LEU A 179 17.58 -3.60 19.00
N ILE A 180 18.08 -2.93 17.96
CA ILE A 180 19.46 -3.13 17.48
C ILE A 180 20.52 -2.87 18.57
N PRO A 181 20.42 -1.86 19.45
CA PRO A 181 21.41 -1.68 20.50
C PRO A 181 21.50 -2.86 21.48
N ALA A 182 20.45 -3.68 21.61
CA ALA A 182 20.40 -4.79 22.56
C ALA A 182 21.21 -6.03 22.13
N ILE A 183 21.53 -6.18 20.85
CA ILE A 183 22.34 -7.32 20.33
C ILE A 183 23.84 -7.04 20.32
N ILE A 184 24.26 -5.85 20.78
CA ILE A 184 25.66 -5.44 20.76
C ILE A 184 26.32 -5.87 22.07
N GLU A 185 27.03 -6.99 22.05
CA GLU A 185 27.74 -7.53 23.22
C GLU A 185 29.22 -7.15 23.22
N LYS A 186 29.83 -7.15 22.04
CA LYS A 186 31.25 -6.94 21.82
C LYS A 186 31.49 -5.80 20.83
N ASN A 187 32.67 -5.22 20.95
CA ASN A 187 33.16 -4.16 20.08
C ASN A 187 33.16 -4.52 18.59
N ILE A 188 33.33 -5.80 18.27
CA ILE A 188 33.33 -6.31 16.90
C ILE A 188 31.92 -6.31 16.27
N ASP A 189 30.87 -6.32 17.09
CA ASP A 189 29.48 -6.41 16.60
C ASP A 189 29.07 -5.11 15.87
N TYR A 190 29.63 -3.97 16.29
CA TYR A 190 29.45 -2.70 15.59
C TYR A 190 29.90 -2.77 14.12
N LEU A 191 30.98 -3.49 13.82
CA LEU A 191 31.46 -3.62 12.45
C LEU A 191 30.46 -4.37 11.55
N SER A 192 29.56 -5.16 12.13
CA SER A 192 28.53 -5.93 11.42
C SER A 192 27.18 -5.21 11.33
N LEU A 193 27.02 -4.04 11.99
CA LEU A 193 25.77 -3.28 11.92
C LEU A 193 25.48 -2.77 10.50
N ASP A 194 26.48 -2.66 9.63
CA ASP A 194 26.28 -2.29 8.22
C ASP A 194 25.36 -3.26 7.44
N LYS A 195 25.14 -4.47 7.98
CA LYS A 195 24.15 -5.43 7.47
C LYS A 195 22.73 -5.14 7.93
N LEU A 196 22.59 -4.41 9.05
CA LEU A 196 21.32 -4.13 9.72
C LEU A 196 20.90 -2.68 9.60
N ILE A 197 21.76 -1.75 9.20
CA ILE A 197 21.45 -0.33 9.02
C ILE A 197 22.13 0.22 7.76
N ARG A 198 21.56 1.26 7.17
CA ARG A 198 22.22 1.94 6.04
C ARG A 198 23.23 2.94 6.57
N ILE A 199 24.50 2.56 6.66
CA ILE A 199 25.56 3.42 7.24
C ILE A 199 25.65 4.80 6.60
N GLN A 200 25.36 4.95 5.30
CA GLN A 200 25.44 6.25 4.61
C GLN A 200 24.36 7.24 5.05
N SER A 201 23.41 6.79 5.85
CA SER A 201 22.38 7.64 6.43
C SER A 201 22.83 8.39 7.68
N LEU A 202 23.88 7.91 8.35
CA LEU A 202 24.30 8.35 9.68
C LEU A 202 25.58 9.18 9.63
N SER A 203 25.65 10.19 10.49
CA SER A 203 26.90 10.82 10.90
C SER A 203 27.46 10.15 12.17
N ALA A 204 28.71 10.48 12.53
CA ALA A 204 29.30 10.02 13.79
C ALA A 204 28.49 10.49 15.01
N LYS A 205 27.92 11.70 14.94
CA LYS A 205 27.02 12.23 15.97
C LYS A 205 25.73 11.44 16.08
N ASP A 206 25.07 11.17 14.95
CA ASP A 206 23.82 10.39 14.92
C ASP A 206 24.06 8.99 15.49
N PHE A 207 25.15 8.35 15.06
CA PHE A 207 25.51 7.02 15.54
C PHE A 207 25.76 7.00 17.05
N SER A 208 26.53 7.96 17.56
CA SER A 208 26.86 8.04 18.99
C SER A 208 25.62 8.24 19.84
N LYS A 209 24.70 9.08 19.37
CA LYS A 209 23.42 9.30 20.05
C LYS A 209 22.52 8.06 20.04
N ILE A 210 22.41 7.37 18.90
CA ILE A 210 21.48 6.23 18.74
C ILE A 210 22.00 4.96 19.42
N PHE A 211 23.29 4.63 19.24
CA PHE A 211 23.82 3.33 19.65
C PHE A 211 24.69 3.38 20.91
N LEU A 212 25.16 4.56 21.30
CA LEU A 212 26.03 4.73 22.47
C LEU A 212 25.35 5.52 23.60
N ASP A 213 24.17 6.09 23.34
CA ASP A 213 23.46 6.98 24.27
C ASP A 213 24.41 8.06 24.86
N LYS A 214 25.27 8.60 23.99
CA LYS A 214 26.31 9.57 24.36
C LYS A 214 26.36 10.71 23.38
N ASP A 215 26.24 11.93 23.90
CA ASP A 215 26.65 13.13 23.15
C ASP A 215 28.17 13.20 23.07
N LEU A 216 28.69 13.47 21.87
CA LEU A 216 30.11 13.64 21.65
C LEU A 216 30.55 14.96 22.29
N ASP A 217 31.30 14.87 23.39
CA ASP A 217 31.99 16.00 23.99
C ASP A 217 33.10 16.55 23.06
N ASP A 218 33.59 17.76 23.36
CA ASP A 218 34.59 18.44 22.53
C ASP A 218 35.87 17.61 22.37
N LEU A 219 36.26 16.85 23.40
CA LEU A 219 37.43 15.97 23.37
C LEU A 219 37.22 14.81 22.39
N SER A 220 36.11 14.08 22.50
CA SER A 220 35.76 13.00 21.58
C SER A 220 35.63 13.51 20.14
N ALA A 221 35.03 14.70 19.96
CA ALA A 221 34.92 15.35 18.66
C ALA A 221 36.29 15.71 18.06
N SER A 222 37.23 16.21 18.88
CA SER A 222 38.60 16.49 18.44
C SER A 222 39.35 15.22 18.00
N THR A 223 39.30 14.15 18.79
CA THR A 223 39.96 12.88 18.46
C THR A 223 39.37 12.24 17.19
N LEU A 224 38.05 12.33 16.98
CA LEU A 224 37.43 11.90 15.73
C LEU A 224 37.96 12.69 14.53
N LYS A 225 38.08 14.01 14.67
CA LYS A 225 38.58 14.90 13.61
C LYS A 225 40.05 14.63 13.28
N GLU A 226 40.89 14.39 14.28
CA GLU A 226 42.30 13.99 14.10
C GLU A 226 42.44 12.68 13.32
N ASN A 227 41.49 11.76 13.48
CA ASN A 227 41.42 10.50 12.73
C ASN A 227 40.66 10.64 11.39
N GLY A 228 40.42 11.87 10.91
CA GLY A 228 39.83 12.16 9.61
C GLY A 228 38.31 11.98 9.53
N ILE A 229 37.61 11.98 10.67
CA ILE A 229 36.15 11.80 10.73
C ILE A 229 35.50 13.14 11.09
N LEU A 230 34.63 13.62 10.21
CA LEU A 230 33.84 14.82 10.45
C LEU A 230 32.54 14.45 11.17
N VAL A 231 32.36 14.99 12.39
CA VAL A 231 31.32 14.56 13.34
C VAL A 231 29.89 14.67 12.78
N ASP A 232 29.57 15.78 12.10
CA ASP A 232 28.23 16.04 11.55
C ASP A 232 28.06 15.56 10.09
N LYS A 233 29.14 15.05 9.47
CA LYS A 233 29.07 14.57 8.09
C LYS A 233 28.64 13.11 8.06
N LYS A 234 27.69 12.77 7.18
CA LYS A 234 27.30 11.38 6.94
C LYS A 234 28.45 10.56 6.39
N PHE A 235 28.55 9.30 6.81
CA PHE A 235 29.53 8.34 6.28
C PHE A 235 29.35 8.18 4.76
N GLN A 236 30.43 8.26 3.98
CA GLN A 236 30.33 8.13 2.52
C GLN A 236 30.40 6.67 2.07
N ASN A 237 31.23 5.88 2.76
CA ASN A 237 31.53 4.50 2.42
C ASN A 237 31.80 3.66 3.68
N LYS A 238 32.05 2.37 3.47
CA LYS A 238 32.32 1.42 4.55
C LYS A 238 33.66 1.69 5.25
N ASP A 239 34.65 2.22 4.56
CA ASP A 239 35.96 2.51 5.16
C ASP A 239 35.86 3.67 6.16
N ASP A 240 35.08 4.72 5.84
CA ASP A 240 34.78 5.82 6.77
C ASP A 240 34.14 5.29 8.06
N TYR A 241 33.19 4.37 7.90
CA TYR A 241 32.49 3.74 9.01
C TYR A 241 33.42 2.86 9.86
N ILE A 242 34.25 2.01 9.23
CA ILE A 242 35.21 1.16 9.94
C ILE A 242 36.23 2.01 10.70
N ARG A 243 36.76 3.08 10.08
CA ARG A 243 37.66 4.01 10.77
C ARG A 243 36.99 4.61 11.99
N PHE A 244 35.75 5.08 11.86
CA PHE A 244 34.98 5.60 12.99
C PHE A 244 34.82 4.58 14.13
N ILE A 245 34.40 3.35 13.83
CA ILE A 245 34.26 2.30 14.84
C ILE A 245 35.59 1.98 15.52
N ASN A 246 36.70 1.92 14.77
CA ASN A 246 38.02 1.71 15.33
C ASN A 246 38.46 2.85 16.25
N THR A 247 38.23 4.11 15.86
CA THR A 247 38.56 5.26 16.70
C THR A 247 37.75 5.26 18.00
N ILE A 248 36.44 5.02 17.94
CA ILE A 248 35.59 4.95 19.13
C ILE A 248 35.97 3.75 20.01
N ASN A 249 36.34 2.61 19.41
CA ASN A 249 36.84 1.45 20.14
C ASN A 249 38.06 1.80 21.01
N HIS A 250 38.99 2.59 20.47
CA HIS A 250 40.17 3.06 21.21
C HIS A 250 39.83 4.04 22.34
N MET A 251 38.73 4.80 22.22
CA MET A 251 38.26 5.69 23.29
C MET A 251 37.63 4.93 24.48
N GLY A 252 37.32 3.64 24.31
CA GLY A 252 36.71 2.81 25.33
C GLY A 252 35.18 2.89 25.31
N PHE A 253 34.54 1.73 25.16
CA PHE A 253 33.09 1.61 25.27
C PHE A 253 32.67 1.30 26.70
N ASP A 254 31.57 1.92 27.16
CA ASP A 254 30.90 1.53 28.39
C ASP A 254 30.11 0.23 28.17
N LEU A 255 30.75 -0.91 28.42
CA LEU A 255 30.14 -2.23 28.28
C LEU A 255 29.07 -2.51 29.35
N LEU A 256 29.09 -1.79 30.48
CA LEU A 256 28.10 -1.98 31.55
C LEU A 256 26.74 -1.41 31.14
N LYS A 257 26.72 -0.17 30.61
CA LYS A 257 25.48 0.44 30.09
C LYS A 257 24.79 -0.41 29.00
N LYS A 258 25.57 -1.10 28.17
CA LYS A 258 25.04 -1.99 27.14
C LYS A 258 24.33 -3.21 27.73
N LYS A 259 24.96 -3.83 28.74
CA LYS A 259 24.33 -4.93 29.47
C LYS A 259 23.05 -4.48 30.16
N ASP A 260 23.06 -3.30 30.77
CA ASP A 260 21.87 -2.72 31.39
C ASP A 260 20.74 -2.52 30.36
N TYR A 261 21.06 -1.97 29.18
CA TYR A 261 20.09 -1.79 28.11
C TYR A 261 19.54 -3.13 27.58
N GLN A 262 20.40 -4.12 27.37
CA GLN A 262 19.98 -5.46 26.98
C GLN A 262 19.04 -6.07 28.03
N CYS A 263 19.33 -5.91 29.32
CA CYS A 263 18.44 -6.34 30.41
C CYS A 263 17.10 -5.61 30.39
N LEU A 264 17.05 -4.32 30.07
CA LEU A 264 15.81 -3.56 29.91
C LEU A 264 14.96 -4.09 28.76
N VAL A 265 15.58 -4.37 27.61
CA VAL A 265 14.88 -4.93 26.44
C VAL A 265 14.34 -6.32 26.76
N LYS A 266 15.15 -7.20 27.37
CA LYS A 266 14.71 -8.54 27.79
C LYS A 266 13.54 -8.45 28.78
N ASN A 267 13.62 -7.57 29.79
CA ASN A 267 12.53 -7.36 30.73
C ASN A 267 11.25 -6.85 30.04
N TYR A 268 11.35 -5.97 29.04
CA TYR A 268 10.20 -5.55 28.25
C TYR A 268 9.58 -6.72 27.48
N LEU A 269 10.40 -7.53 26.80
CA LEU A 269 9.93 -8.70 26.05
C LEU A 269 9.29 -9.76 26.97
N ASP A 270 9.91 -10.06 28.12
CA ASP A 270 9.39 -10.98 29.14
C ASP A 270 8.01 -10.58 29.67
N GLN A 271 7.71 -9.27 29.74
CA GLN A 271 6.40 -8.78 30.18
C GLN A 271 5.27 -9.07 29.17
N HIS A 272 5.61 -9.27 27.90
CA HIS A 272 4.64 -9.36 26.82
C HIS A 272 4.61 -10.74 26.15
N ILE A 273 5.74 -11.44 26.07
CA ILE A 273 5.90 -12.66 25.26
C ILE A 273 6.00 -13.88 26.17
N SER A 274 5.22 -14.91 25.85
CA SER A 274 5.04 -16.12 26.67
C SER A 274 5.40 -17.43 25.93
N GLY A 275 6.16 -17.33 24.84
CA GLY A 275 6.81 -18.45 24.15
C GLY A 275 6.00 -19.10 23.02
N ASN A 276 4.70 -19.35 23.20
CA ASN A 276 3.82 -19.84 22.12
C ASN A 276 2.99 -18.69 21.51
N ASP A 277 3.70 -17.67 21.03
CA ASP A 277 3.11 -16.44 20.53
C ASP A 277 3.50 -16.18 19.07
N ALA A 278 2.68 -15.38 18.40
CA ALA A 278 2.93 -14.90 17.05
C ALA A 278 3.20 -13.40 17.04
N ILE A 279 3.99 -12.92 16.08
CA ILE A 279 4.23 -11.50 15.81
C ILE A 279 3.73 -11.13 14.42
N VAL A 280 3.10 -9.97 14.31
CA VAL A 280 2.59 -9.42 13.05
C VAL A 280 3.34 -8.13 12.74
N ASP A 281 3.98 -8.09 11.57
CA ASP A 281 4.74 -6.95 11.07
C ASP A 281 4.49 -6.79 9.56
N ILE A 282 4.59 -5.58 9.04
CA ILE A 282 4.49 -5.30 7.60
C ILE A 282 5.87 -5.38 6.94
N GLY A 283 6.93 -5.16 7.72
CA GLY A 283 8.31 -5.20 7.26
C GLY A 283 8.70 -6.54 6.61
N TYR A 284 9.66 -6.47 5.70
CA TYR A 284 9.96 -7.56 4.75
C TYR A 284 11.26 -8.33 5.03
N SER A 285 11.98 -8.00 6.12
CA SER A 285 13.32 -8.55 6.41
C SER A 285 13.41 -9.43 7.66
N ALA A 286 12.33 -9.58 8.43
CA ALA A 286 12.30 -10.31 9.71
C ALA A 286 13.38 -9.87 10.73
N THR A 287 13.89 -8.65 10.62
CA THR A 287 15.02 -8.19 11.46
C THR A 287 14.63 -8.08 12.94
N SER A 288 13.44 -7.56 13.24
CA SER A 288 12.94 -7.46 14.62
C SER A 288 12.79 -8.85 15.25
N GLN A 289 12.20 -9.80 14.51
CA GLN A 289 12.06 -11.20 14.93
C GLN A 289 13.41 -11.88 15.13
N MET A 290 14.38 -11.64 14.24
CA MET A 290 15.76 -12.13 14.36
C MET A 290 16.41 -11.64 15.66
N ILE A 291 16.31 -10.34 15.96
CA ILE A 291 16.87 -9.77 17.20
C ILE A 291 16.20 -10.39 18.44
N MET A 292 14.88 -10.55 18.42
CA MET A 292 14.16 -11.19 19.51
C MET A 292 14.65 -12.62 19.76
N ALA A 293 14.84 -13.40 18.70
CA ALA A 293 15.35 -14.76 18.80
C ALA A 293 16.81 -14.81 19.32
N GLU A 294 17.68 -13.87 18.91
CA GLU A 294 19.03 -13.74 19.48
C GLU A 294 19.00 -13.39 20.98
N LEU A 295 17.97 -12.68 21.45
CA LEU A 295 17.75 -12.38 22.85
C LEU A 295 17.08 -13.52 23.65
N GLY A 296 16.73 -14.64 22.99
CA GLY A 296 16.10 -15.82 23.60
C GLY A 296 14.57 -15.86 23.50
N PHE A 297 13.95 -14.97 22.72
CA PHE A 297 12.50 -14.91 22.53
C PHE A 297 12.12 -15.45 21.16
N HIS A 298 11.62 -16.67 21.13
CA HIS A 298 11.15 -17.32 19.91
C HIS A 298 9.65 -17.05 19.72
N VAL A 299 9.29 -16.48 18.57
CA VAL A 299 7.91 -16.23 18.14
C VAL A 299 7.80 -16.51 16.65
N ASP A 300 6.62 -16.95 16.22
CA ASP A 300 6.34 -17.16 14.79
C ASP A 300 5.93 -15.85 14.11
N GLY A 301 6.41 -15.61 12.89
CA GLY A 301 6.27 -14.34 12.19
C GLY A 301 5.18 -14.35 11.12
N TYR A 302 4.38 -13.28 11.05
CA TYR A 302 3.36 -13.10 10.03
C TYR A 302 3.56 -11.76 9.33
N TYR A 303 3.88 -11.83 8.04
CA TYR A 303 4.27 -10.67 7.23
C TYR A 303 3.34 -10.46 6.04
N ILE A 304 3.25 -9.23 5.53
CA ILE A 304 2.55 -8.98 4.26
C ILE A 304 3.31 -9.65 3.11
N HIS A 305 4.62 -9.49 3.05
CA HIS A 305 5.51 -10.12 2.05
C HIS A 305 6.95 -10.07 2.54
N THR A 306 7.83 -10.85 1.91
CA THR A 306 9.29 -10.72 2.04
C THR A 306 9.89 -10.34 0.67
N ASN A 307 11.03 -9.65 0.68
CA ASN A 307 11.72 -9.20 -0.56
C ASN A 307 13.00 -9.99 -0.86
N LEU A 308 13.63 -10.53 0.17
CA LEU A 308 14.93 -11.18 0.10
C LEU A 308 14.89 -12.47 0.90
N GLU A 309 15.82 -13.37 0.61
CA GLU A 309 16.04 -14.63 1.37
C GLU A 309 16.50 -14.40 2.82
N THR A 310 16.70 -13.14 3.23
CA THR A 310 17.15 -12.78 4.58
C THR A 310 16.25 -13.36 5.67
N ALA A 311 14.93 -13.34 5.47
CA ALA A 311 13.99 -13.94 6.42
C ALA A 311 14.17 -15.47 6.51
N ASP A 312 14.34 -16.15 5.38
CA ASP A 312 14.62 -17.60 5.33
C ASP A 312 15.95 -17.96 6.00
N ILE A 313 16.99 -17.15 5.78
CA ILE A 313 18.30 -17.33 6.42
C ILE A 313 18.18 -17.21 7.93
N TYR A 314 17.47 -16.19 8.43
CA TYR A 314 17.27 -16.01 9.87
C TYR A 314 16.43 -17.13 10.49
N SER A 315 15.35 -17.54 9.82
CA SER A 315 14.50 -18.65 10.23
C SER A 315 15.31 -19.95 10.38
N LYS A 316 16.11 -20.32 9.38
CA LYS A 316 16.96 -21.53 9.43
C LYS A 316 18.05 -21.44 10.49
N ARG A 317 18.64 -20.25 10.68
CA ARG A 317 19.74 -20.03 11.62
C ARG A 317 19.29 -20.04 13.08
N LEU A 318 18.12 -19.48 13.37
CA LEU A 318 17.63 -19.22 14.73
C LEU A 318 16.43 -20.10 15.12
N GLY A 319 15.92 -20.92 14.21
CA GLY A 319 14.89 -21.92 14.50
C GLY A 319 13.51 -21.35 14.78
N PHE A 320 13.09 -20.30 14.07
CA PHE A 320 11.72 -19.76 14.13
C PHE A 320 11.00 -19.94 12.80
N GLU A 321 9.67 -19.95 12.79
CA GLU A 321 8.89 -19.98 11.55
C GLU A 321 8.34 -18.61 11.17
N PHE A 322 8.01 -18.45 9.88
CA PHE A 322 7.25 -17.30 9.42
C PHE A 322 6.35 -17.66 8.22
N GLN A 323 5.33 -16.85 8.00
CA GLN A 323 4.44 -16.94 6.83
C GLN A 323 4.18 -15.56 6.23
N THR A 324 3.87 -15.52 4.94
CA THR A 324 3.59 -14.30 4.20
C THR A 324 2.19 -14.32 3.58
N PHE A 325 1.53 -13.17 3.58
CA PHE A 325 0.23 -13.00 2.95
C PHE A 325 0.33 -13.04 1.42
N TYR A 326 1.27 -12.30 0.84
CA TYR A 326 1.63 -12.46 -0.57
C TYR A 326 2.72 -13.53 -0.71
N PRO A 327 2.56 -14.48 -1.65
CA PRO A 327 3.60 -15.45 -1.97
C PRO A 327 4.69 -14.88 -2.89
N PHE A 328 4.68 -13.57 -3.13
CA PHE A 328 5.62 -12.83 -3.98
C PHE A 328 5.83 -11.42 -3.44
N SER A 329 6.89 -10.76 -3.89
CA SER A 329 7.14 -9.34 -3.60
C SER A 329 6.31 -8.44 -4.53
N PRO A 330 5.40 -7.59 -4.01
CA PRO A 330 4.66 -6.64 -4.83
C PRO A 330 5.59 -5.60 -5.47
N CYS A 331 5.25 -5.06 -6.65
CA CYS A 331 6.05 -4.00 -7.29
C CYS A 331 6.11 -2.73 -6.43
N VAL A 332 4.96 -2.34 -5.85
CA VAL A 332 4.89 -1.28 -4.85
C VAL A 332 4.85 -1.94 -3.46
N SER A 333 6.03 -2.39 -3.03
CA SER A 333 6.26 -3.09 -1.77
C SER A 333 6.48 -2.17 -0.56
N GLY A 334 7.00 -0.95 -0.78
CA GLY A 334 7.51 -0.07 0.28
C GLY A 334 6.58 1.05 0.73
N HIS A 335 7.14 2.26 0.81
CA HIS A 335 6.68 3.42 1.59
C HIS A 335 5.17 3.68 1.62
N ILE A 336 4.48 3.77 0.48
CA ILE A 336 3.04 4.08 0.46
C ILE A 336 2.21 2.98 1.13
N ARG A 337 2.60 1.71 0.99
CA ARG A 337 1.90 0.59 1.60
C ARG A 337 2.00 0.66 3.12
N GLU A 338 3.21 0.81 3.62
CA GLU A 338 3.46 1.01 5.06
C GLU A 338 2.74 2.26 5.55
N TYR A 339 2.87 3.39 4.84
CA TYR A 339 2.31 4.66 5.26
C TYR A 339 0.79 4.63 5.45
N LEU A 340 0.04 3.93 4.59
CA LEU A 340 -1.41 3.79 4.70
C LEU A 340 -1.84 2.93 5.90
N ILE A 341 -1.04 1.94 6.27
CA ILE A 341 -1.39 0.96 7.31
C ILE A 341 -0.89 1.42 8.69
N SER A 342 0.24 2.11 8.74
CA SER A 342 0.94 2.43 9.97
C SER A 342 0.32 3.61 10.71
N GLN A 343 0.19 3.51 12.05
CA GLN A 343 -0.25 4.64 12.89
C GLN A 343 0.66 5.86 12.72
N ARG A 344 0.06 7.05 12.67
CA ARG A 344 0.78 8.32 12.77
C ARG A 344 1.06 8.60 14.25
N SER A 345 2.11 7.97 14.76
CA SER A 345 2.58 8.16 16.13
C SER A 345 4.11 8.10 16.16
N PRO A 346 4.75 8.68 17.19
CA PRO A 346 6.19 8.60 17.35
C PRO A 346 6.71 7.16 17.41
N SER A 347 7.92 6.92 16.88
CA SER A 347 8.58 5.62 17.03
C SER A 347 9.06 5.38 18.45
N CYS A 348 9.01 4.13 18.89
CA CYS A 348 9.80 3.67 20.04
C CYS A 348 11.29 3.81 19.70
N ILE A 349 12.07 4.49 20.53
CA ILE A 349 13.52 4.66 20.35
C ILE A 349 14.34 3.92 21.41
N GLY A 350 13.70 3.44 22.47
CA GLY A 350 14.35 2.65 23.51
C GLY A 350 13.40 2.33 24.65
N TYR A 351 13.95 1.93 25.79
CA TYR A 351 13.19 1.55 26.98
C TYR A 351 13.78 2.19 28.22
N CYS A 352 12.93 2.53 29.18
CA CYS A 352 13.33 3.00 30.50
C CYS A 352 12.70 2.14 31.59
N LYS A 353 13.32 2.13 32.77
CA LYS A 353 12.77 1.43 33.93
C LYS A 353 11.79 2.35 34.67
N ASN A 354 10.51 1.98 34.66
CA ASN A 354 9.48 2.59 35.50
C ASN A 354 9.10 1.60 36.61
N ASN A 355 9.63 1.81 37.82
CA ASN A 355 9.51 0.89 38.95
C ASN A 355 10.09 -0.50 38.64
N ILE A 356 9.25 -1.54 38.59
CA ILE A 356 9.61 -2.94 38.31
C ILE A 356 9.51 -3.25 36.79
N LYS A 357 8.81 -2.42 36.01
CA LYS A 357 8.50 -2.69 34.60
C LYS A 357 9.32 -1.80 33.67
N ALA A 358 9.85 -2.39 32.60
CA ALA A 358 10.35 -1.65 31.45
C ALA A 358 9.19 -1.00 30.67
N SER A 359 9.34 0.27 30.27
CA SER A 359 8.37 1.04 29.48
C SER A 359 9.04 1.62 28.23
N PRO A 360 8.34 1.71 27.09
CA PRO A 360 8.89 2.27 25.86
C PRO A 360 9.12 3.79 25.99
N VAL A 361 10.21 4.26 25.37
CA VAL A 361 10.55 5.67 25.22
C VAL A 361 10.34 6.05 23.76
N PHE A 362 9.69 7.18 23.52
CA PHE A 362 9.28 7.63 22.20
C PHE A 362 10.06 8.86 21.72
N GLU A 363 10.21 8.99 20.41
CA GLU A 363 10.68 10.25 19.81
C GLU A 363 9.61 11.36 19.89
N GLN A 364 9.96 12.57 19.46
CA GLN A 364 8.98 13.65 19.34
C GLN A 364 8.04 13.41 18.16
N ASP A 365 6.77 13.73 18.34
CA ASP A 365 5.81 13.69 17.25
C ASP A 365 6.07 14.84 16.27
N LYS A 366 6.21 14.48 14.99
CA LYS A 366 6.40 15.42 13.88
C LYS A 366 5.25 15.38 12.88
N SER A 367 4.22 14.58 13.15
CA SER A 367 3.08 14.42 12.25
C SER A 367 2.32 15.74 12.09
N THR A 368 1.94 16.06 10.85
CA THR A 368 1.13 17.24 10.58
C THR A 368 -0.36 16.92 10.69
N TYR A 369 -1.18 17.97 10.88
CA TYR A 369 -2.64 17.83 10.86
C TYR A 369 -3.14 17.19 9.55
N ILE A 370 -2.57 17.57 8.41
CA ILE A 370 -2.98 17.07 7.09
C ILE A 370 -2.76 15.56 7.01
N GLU A 371 -1.58 15.09 7.44
CA GLU A 371 -1.25 13.66 7.46
C GLU A 371 -2.17 12.89 8.41
N ASN A 372 -2.40 13.43 9.61
CA ASN A 372 -3.27 12.79 10.61
C ASN A 372 -4.72 12.72 10.16
N TYR A 373 -5.25 13.79 9.55
CA TYR A 373 -6.60 13.81 8.98
C TYR A 373 -6.72 12.83 7.81
N LEU A 374 -5.82 12.93 6.82
CA LEU A 374 -5.90 12.12 5.61
C LEU A 374 -5.79 10.63 5.91
N ILE A 375 -4.75 10.23 6.65
CA ILE A 375 -4.53 8.83 6.99
C ILE A 375 -5.57 8.35 7.99
N GLY A 376 -5.98 9.20 8.94
CA GLY A 376 -7.08 8.91 9.85
C GLY A 376 -8.38 8.59 9.12
N GLU A 377 -8.76 9.37 8.11
CA GLU A 377 -9.98 9.15 7.32
C GLU A 377 -9.91 7.89 6.45
N ILE A 378 -8.74 7.60 5.86
CA ILE A 378 -8.51 6.35 5.12
C ILE A 378 -8.61 5.14 6.06
N GLN A 379 -7.94 5.18 7.22
CA GLN A 379 -7.96 4.10 8.20
C GLN A 379 -9.35 3.91 8.80
N ARG A 380 -10.07 5.02 9.08
CA ARG A 380 -11.47 5.00 9.51
C ARG A 380 -12.35 4.32 8.47
N GLY A 381 -12.24 4.69 7.20
CA GLY A 381 -12.96 4.02 6.10
C GLY A 381 -12.69 2.51 6.05
N ALA A 382 -11.42 2.11 6.17
CA ALA A 382 -11.04 0.70 6.14
C ALA A 382 -11.67 -0.10 7.31
N ILE A 383 -11.68 0.46 8.51
CA ILE A 383 -12.30 -0.17 9.69
C ILE A 383 -13.82 -0.17 9.60
N ASP A 384 -14.43 0.93 9.13
CA ASP A 384 -15.88 1.03 8.89
C ASP A 384 -16.35 -0.07 7.93
N PHE A 385 -15.59 -0.34 6.86
CA PHE A 385 -15.87 -1.44 5.93
C PHE A 385 -15.84 -2.81 6.63
N ILE A 386 -14.80 -3.06 7.43
CA ILE A 386 -14.65 -4.35 8.12
C ILE A 386 -15.78 -4.54 9.14
N HIS A 387 -16.19 -3.49 9.84
CA HIS A 387 -17.39 -3.51 10.69
C HIS A 387 -18.64 -3.83 9.88
N ASP A 388 -18.94 -3.02 8.86
CA ASP A 388 -20.13 -3.17 8.03
C ASP A 388 -20.22 -4.57 7.39
N PHE A 389 -19.09 -5.13 6.99
CA PHE A 389 -19.03 -6.48 6.42
C PHE A 389 -19.15 -7.58 7.49
N THR A 390 -18.42 -7.46 8.59
CA THR A 390 -18.42 -8.48 9.66
C THR A 390 -19.79 -8.55 10.33
N ASP A 391 -20.42 -7.41 10.62
CA ASP A 391 -21.73 -7.37 11.29
C ASP A 391 -22.84 -8.05 10.46
N ARG A 392 -22.68 -8.09 9.13
CA ARG A 392 -23.63 -8.74 8.20
C ARG A 392 -23.29 -10.20 7.89
N PHE A 393 -22.01 -10.56 7.88
CA PHE A 393 -21.53 -11.84 7.34
C PHE A 393 -20.70 -12.67 8.32
N ALA A 394 -20.65 -12.33 9.62
CA ALA A 394 -19.85 -13.02 10.65
C ALA A 394 -19.96 -14.54 10.57
N GLU A 395 -21.18 -15.08 10.52
CA GLU A 395 -21.43 -16.52 10.48
C GLU A 395 -20.93 -17.18 9.18
N HIS A 396 -20.85 -16.44 8.07
CA HIS A 396 -20.43 -16.96 6.78
C HIS A 396 -18.93 -16.83 6.54
N ILE A 397 -18.26 -15.84 7.14
CA ILE A 397 -16.84 -15.54 6.90
C ILE A 397 -15.92 -16.78 7.06
N PRO A 398 -16.04 -17.62 8.10
CA PRO A 398 -15.20 -18.81 8.26
C PRO A 398 -15.46 -19.91 7.21
N HIS A 399 -16.63 -19.91 6.57
CA HIS A 399 -17.07 -20.98 5.67
C HIS A 399 -16.64 -20.79 4.21
N TYR A 400 -16.14 -19.59 3.85
CA TYR A 400 -15.77 -19.25 2.48
C TYR A 400 -14.32 -18.78 2.37
N ASN A 401 -13.61 -19.36 1.40
CA ASN A 401 -12.23 -19.00 1.09
C ASN A 401 -12.15 -17.86 0.07
N ILE A 402 -11.13 -17.02 0.22
CA ILE A 402 -10.70 -16.01 -0.74
C ILE A 402 -9.20 -16.16 -0.93
N LYS A 403 -8.68 -15.97 -2.14
CA LYS A 403 -7.23 -15.92 -2.34
C LYS A 403 -6.67 -14.58 -1.91
N ASN A 404 -5.53 -14.60 -1.22
CA ASN A 404 -4.89 -13.39 -0.69
C ASN A 404 -4.73 -12.27 -1.74
N PRO A 405 -4.19 -12.50 -2.96
CA PRO A 405 -4.05 -11.42 -3.94
C PRO A 405 -5.39 -10.88 -4.46
N GLU A 406 -6.41 -11.74 -4.58
CA GLU A 406 -7.73 -11.37 -5.09
C GLU A 406 -8.47 -10.45 -4.12
N SER A 407 -8.35 -10.71 -2.80
CA SER A 407 -8.89 -9.81 -1.76
C SER A 407 -8.22 -8.43 -1.76
N SER A 408 -7.00 -8.32 -2.30
CA SER A 408 -6.25 -7.06 -2.31
C SER A 408 -6.31 -6.33 -3.65
N MET A 409 -7.12 -6.82 -4.61
CA MET A 409 -7.18 -6.25 -5.95
C MET A 409 -7.44 -4.73 -5.97
N PRO A 410 -8.42 -4.17 -5.24
CA PRO A 410 -8.64 -2.72 -5.20
C PRO A 410 -7.44 -1.93 -4.66
N TYR A 411 -6.74 -2.50 -3.67
CA TYR A 411 -5.54 -1.92 -3.10
C TYR A 411 -4.37 -1.95 -4.07
N GLU A 412 -4.15 -3.07 -4.76
CA GLU A 412 -3.12 -3.16 -5.79
C GLU A 412 -3.43 -2.25 -6.99
N LEU A 413 -4.71 -2.05 -7.34
CA LEU A 413 -5.09 -1.07 -8.34
C LEU A 413 -4.70 0.34 -7.91
N LEU A 414 -5.03 0.73 -6.67
CA LEU A 414 -4.64 2.00 -6.10
C LEU A 414 -3.13 2.19 -6.24
N LEU A 415 -2.34 1.26 -5.69
CA LEU A 415 -0.88 1.37 -5.62
C LEU A 415 -0.18 1.36 -6.98
N ASN A 416 -0.61 0.50 -7.90
CA ASN A 416 0.11 0.27 -9.15
C ASN A 416 -0.43 1.10 -10.32
N SER A 417 -1.73 1.36 -10.36
CA SER A 417 -2.42 1.75 -11.60
C SER A 417 -3.39 2.92 -11.47
N SER A 418 -3.61 3.49 -10.27
CA SER A 418 -4.48 4.65 -10.09
C SER A 418 -4.07 5.82 -10.97
N LYS A 419 -5.03 6.68 -11.30
CA LYS A 419 -4.75 7.96 -11.94
C LYS A 419 -3.99 8.90 -11.01
N ASP A 420 -3.20 9.79 -11.61
CA ASP A 420 -2.40 10.79 -10.90
C ASP A 420 -3.22 11.67 -9.94
N PHE A 421 -4.48 11.92 -10.26
CA PHE A 421 -5.37 12.72 -9.41
C PHE A 421 -5.57 12.12 -8.01
N ASP A 422 -5.73 10.79 -7.93
CA ASP A 422 -5.87 10.09 -6.64
C ASP A 422 -4.56 10.09 -5.87
N MET A 423 -3.42 10.02 -6.57
CA MET A 423 -2.11 10.08 -5.94
C MET A 423 -1.79 11.46 -5.34
N ARG A 424 -2.25 12.53 -5.98
CA ARG A 424 -2.00 13.92 -5.52
C ARG A 424 -2.58 14.21 -4.15
N LEU A 425 -3.54 13.40 -3.68
CA LEU A 425 -4.04 13.46 -2.31
C LEU A 425 -2.92 13.36 -1.27
N PHE A 426 -1.81 12.69 -1.61
CA PHE A 426 -0.66 12.47 -0.74
C PHE A 426 0.50 13.45 -0.98
N SER A 427 0.28 14.58 -1.66
CA SER A 427 1.36 15.54 -1.98
C SER A 427 2.00 16.14 -0.72
N GLU A 428 1.18 16.41 0.30
CA GLU A 428 1.58 16.97 1.61
C GLU A 428 1.89 15.89 2.66
N CYS A 429 2.01 14.63 2.25
CA CYS A 429 2.44 13.54 3.12
C CYS A 429 3.93 13.29 2.96
N TYR A 430 4.62 13.06 4.07
CA TYR A 430 6.07 12.87 4.06
C TYR A 430 6.48 11.58 4.74
N PHE A 431 7.36 10.82 4.11
CA PHE A 431 7.96 9.63 4.70
C PHE A 431 9.26 10.00 5.42
N GLU A 432 9.43 9.53 6.65
CA GLU A 432 10.66 9.64 7.44
C GLU A 432 11.19 8.25 7.78
N ASP A 433 12.36 7.90 7.25
CA ASP A 433 13.15 6.75 7.73
C ASP A 433 14.64 7.11 7.65
N GLU A 434 15.13 7.63 8.77
CA GLU A 434 16.49 8.11 8.92
C GLU A 434 17.53 6.98 8.96
N LEU A 435 17.18 5.75 9.36
CA LEU A 435 18.16 4.66 9.58
C LEU A 435 18.40 3.80 8.34
N PHE A 436 17.37 3.59 7.51
CA PHE A 436 17.46 2.65 6.39
C PHE A 436 17.39 3.34 5.04
N PHE A 437 16.65 4.43 4.93
CA PHE A 437 16.59 5.20 3.70
C PHE A 437 17.44 6.47 3.78
N GLY A 438 17.75 6.94 5.00
CA GLY A 438 18.54 8.14 5.24
C GLY A 438 17.85 9.42 4.84
N GLU A 439 16.52 9.36 4.76
CA GLU A 439 15.66 10.43 4.26
C GLU A 439 15.07 11.17 5.47
N LYS A 440 15.45 12.44 5.61
CA LYS A 440 14.95 13.28 6.72
C LYS A 440 13.49 13.70 6.53
N ARG A 441 13.05 13.83 5.26
CA ARG A 441 11.66 14.11 4.86
C ARG A 441 11.57 14.09 3.33
N LYS A 442 10.88 13.12 2.72
CA LYS A 442 10.58 13.12 1.27
C LYS A 442 9.09 13.04 1.02
N SER A 443 8.63 13.70 -0.03
CA SER A 443 7.22 13.66 -0.44
C SER A 443 6.83 12.23 -0.80
N LEU A 444 5.81 11.71 -0.14
CA LEU A 444 5.28 10.37 -0.36
C LEU A 444 4.79 10.21 -1.80
N TYR A 445 4.14 11.24 -2.34
CA TYR A 445 3.70 11.30 -3.73
C TYR A 445 4.87 11.13 -4.70
N GLU A 446 5.97 11.87 -4.52
CA GLU A 446 7.13 11.78 -5.42
C GLU A 446 7.81 10.41 -5.34
N MET A 447 7.97 9.86 -4.13
CA MET A 447 8.53 8.52 -3.92
C MET A 447 7.67 7.44 -4.59
N TRP A 448 6.35 7.56 -4.44
CA TRP A 448 5.41 6.65 -5.07
C TRP A 448 5.43 6.75 -6.60
N LEU A 449 5.45 7.97 -7.14
CA LEU A 449 5.57 8.21 -8.58
C LEU A 449 6.88 7.65 -9.15
N ASN A 450 8.00 7.84 -8.45
CA ASN A 450 9.30 7.29 -8.82
C ASN A 450 9.29 5.76 -8.85
N THR A 451 8.66 5.14 -7.85
CA THR A 451 8.49 3.67 -7.79
C THR A 451 7.69 3.17 -8.99
N ARG A 452 6.55 3.81 -9.30
CA ARG A 452 5.73 3.46 -10.47
C ARG A 452 6.46 3.66 -11.80
N ASN A 453 7.29 4.70 -11.91
CA ASN A 453 8.12 4.94 -13.08
C ASN A 453 9.21 3.88 -13.25
N TYR A 454 9.91 3.52 -12.16
CA TYR A 454 10.95 2.50 -12.15
C TYR A 454 10.42 1.16 -12.66
N PHE A 455 9.26 0.72 -12.15
CA PHE A 455 8.60 -0.52 -12.57
C PHE A 455 7.75 -0.39 -13.84
N LYS A 456 7.70 0.80 -14.47
CA LYS A 456 6.90 1.09 -15.68
C LYS A 456 5.41 0.76 -15.53
N LEU A 457 4.86 0.97 -14.33
CA LEU A 457 3.47 0.67 -13.98
C LEU A 457 2.49 1.73 -14.48
N ILE A 458 2.99 2.94 -14.79
CA ILE A 458 2.18 3.94 -15.47
C ILE A 458 1.94 3.44 -16.88
N LYS A 459 0.68 3.07 -17.18
CA LYS A 459 0.25 2.86 -18.55
C LYS A 459 0.56 4.15 -19.30
N LYS A 460 1.62 4.15 -20.11
CA LYS A 460 1.67 5.08 -21.23
C LYS A 460 0.39 4.80 -21.98
N VAL A 461 -0.44 5.83 -22.15
CA VAL A 461 -1.58 5.76 -23.04
C VAL A 461 -0.99 5.61 -24.45
N GLU A 462 -0.51 4.41 -24.77
CA GLU A 462 -0.57 3.94 -26.14
C GLU A 462 -2.07 3.87 -26.38
N SER A 463 -2.58 4.83 -27.15
CA SER A 463 -3.99 4.82 -27.51
C SER A 463 -4.30 3.41 -28.02
N PRO A 464 -5.37 2.76 -27.54
CA PRO A 464 -5.69 1.44 -28.04
C PRO A 464 -5.80 1.56 -29.55
N ILE A 465 -4.92 0.83 -30.26
CA ILE A 465 -4.97 0.79 -31.71
C ILE A 465 -6.32 0.15 -32.02
N ILE A 466 -7.31 0.95 -32.41
CA ILE A 466 -8.62 0.44 -32.75
C ILE A 466 -8.42 -0.43 -34.00
N ILE A 467 -8.69 -1.72 -33.82
CA ILE A 467 -8.68 -2.70 -34.91
C ILE A 467 -10.10 -2.75 -35.43
N TYR A 468 -10.27 -2.39 -36.70
CA TYR A 468 -11.54 -2.49 -37.40
C TYR A 468 -11.56 -3.81 -38.18
N PRO A 469 -12.28 -4.86 -37.72
CA PRO A 469 -12.19 -6.20 -38.31
C PRO A 469 -12.55 -6.22 -39.80
N PHE A 470 -13.47 -5.35 -40.23
CA PHE A 470 -13.86 -5.21 -41.64
C PHE A 470 -12.75 -4.67 -42.56
N LEU A 471 -11.61 -4.24 -42.02
CA LEU A 471 -10.44 -3.77 -42.76
C LEU A 471 -9.34 -4.84 -42.92
N GLU A 472 -9.43 -5.99 -42.25
CA GLU A 472 -8.35 -7.00 -42.25
C GLU A 472 -8.04 -7.55 -43.65
N ASN A 473 -9.04 -7.64 -44.52
CA ASN A 473 -8.91 -8.15 -45.89
C ASN A 473 -8.87 -7.05 -46.97
N ARG A 474 -8.70 -5.78 -46.59
CA ARG A 474 -8.68 -4.64 -47.53
C ARG A 474 -7.25 -4.24 -47.87
N SER A 475 -7.08 -3.60 -49.03
CA SER A 475 -5.75 -3.17 -49.49
C SER A 475 -5.16 -2.12 -48.55
N ARG A 476 -3.82 -2.03 -48.50
CA ARG A 476 -3.10 -1.06 -47.65
C ARG A 476 -3.51 0.39 -47.91
N PHE A 477 -3.90 0.70 -49.15
CA PHE A 477 -4.36 2.02 -49.56
C PHE A 477 -5.75 2.34 -49.01
N ILE A 478 -6.70 1.40 -49.11
CA ILE A 478 -8.05 1.53 -48.56
C ILE A 478 -7.98 1.67 -47.04
N ASN A 479 -7.13 0.87 -46.38
CA ASN A 479 -6.92 0.98 -44.94
C ASN A 479 -6.36 2.36 -44.56
N ALA A 480 -5.36 2.86 -45.31
CA ALA A 480 -4.78 4.18 -45.07
C ALA A 480 -5.82 5.30 -45.19
N ILE A 481 -6.66 5.27 -46.24
CA ILE A 481 -7.74 6.25 -46.43
C ILE A 481 -8.76 6.16 -45.30
N PHE A 482 -9.19 4.95 -44.93
CA PHE A 482 -10.15 4.74 -43.85
C PHE A 482 -9.64 5.35 -42.53
N TYR A 483 -8.42 5.01 -42.11
CA TYR A 483 -7.86 5.59 -40.90
C TYR A 483 -7.66 7.11 -41.04
N LEU A 484 -7.25 7.63 -42.20
CA LEU A 484 -7.09 9.08 -42.40
C LEU A 484 -8.41 9.86 -42.27
N ILE A 485 -9.53 9.26 -42.67
CA ILE A 485 -10.86 9.92 -42.64
C ILE A 485 -11.54 9.71 -41.29
N TYR A 486 -11.57 8.47 -40.79
CA TYR A 486 -12.43 8.05 -39.68
C TYR A 486 -11.68 7.84 -38.35
N ASP A 487 -10.35 7.62 -38.38
CA ASP A 487 -9.53 7.42 -37.19
C ASP A 487 -8.13 8.04 -37.37
N ARG A 488 -8.11 9.37 -37.47
CA ARG A 488 -6.89 10.16 -37.75
C ARG A 488 -5.78 9.90 -36.75
N ARG A 489 -6.15 9.60 -35.49
CA ARG A 489 -5.23 9.29 -34.40
C ARG A 489 -4.58 7.92 -34.62
N GLY A 490 -5.38 6.88 -34.90
CA GLY A 490 -4.89 5.55 -35.24
C GLY A 490 -4.06 5.53 -36.53
N PHE A 491 -4.38 6.36 -37.53
CA PHE A 491 -3.55 6.54 -38.72
C PHE A 491 -2.14 7.04 -38.36
N LYS A 492 -2.06 8.10 -37.54
CA LYS A 492 -0.80 8.72 -37.12
C LYS A 492 0.06 7.74 -36.34
N GLU A 493 -0.51 6.98 -35.41
CA GLU A 493 0.21 5.99 -34.60
C GLU A 493 0.72 4.81 -35.44
N ARG A 494 -0.10 4.25 -36.33
CA ARG A 494 0.31 3.18 -37.25
C ARG A 494 1.40 3.64 -38.22
N LEU A 495 1.34 4.90 -38.66
CA LEU A 495 2.40 5.52 -39.47
C LEU A 495 3.70 5.66 -38.68
N LEU A 496 3.62 6.14 -37.43
CA LEU A 496 4.78 6.26 -36.54
C LEU A 496 5.45 4.90 -36.26
N LEU A 497 4.67 3.86 -35.96
CA LEU A 497 5.20 2.50 -35.76
C LEU A 497 5.93 1.97 -36.99
N LYS A 498 5.41 2.21 -38.20
CA LYS A 498 6.07 1.83 -39.46
C LYS A 498 7.33 2.64 -39.74
N LEU A 499 7.39 3.89 -39.28
CA LEU A 499 8.54 4.78 -39.43
C LEU A 499 9.62 4.55 -38.36
N ARG A 500 9.25 4.03 -37.18
CA ARG A 500 10.14 3.81 -36.02
C ARG A 500 11.34 2.90 -36.34
N ASN A 501 11.20 1.99 -37.31
CA ASN A 501 12.23 1.03 -37.72
C ASN A 501 12.85 1.30 -39.11
N ARG A 502 12.59 2.46 -39.75
CA ARG A 502 13.06 2.76 -41.12
C ARG A 502 13.86 4.06 -41.20
N SER A 503 15.11 4.01 -40.73
CA SER A 503 16.06 5.14 -40.64
C SER A 503 16.21 5.96 -41.94
N ARG A 504 16.19 5.32 -43.11
CA ARG A 504 16.34 5.98 -44.42
C ARG A 504 15.16 6.86 -44.81
N ILE A 505 13.93 6.48 -44.43
CA ILE A 505 12.71 7.24 -44.76
C ILE A 505 12.60 8.48 -43.86
N THR A 506 12.99 8.35 -42.60
CA THR A 506 13.07 9.47 -41.65
C THR A 506 14.12 10.50 -42.10
N LEU A 507 15.23 10.04 -42.70
CA LEU A 507 16.25 10.91 -43.30
C LEU A 507 15.76 11.63 -44.56
N PHE A 508 15.01 10.93 -45.43
CA PHE A 508 14.41 11.49 -46.64
C PHE A 508 13.34 12.55 -46.31
N MET A 509 12.46 12.26 -45.35
CA MET A 509 11.46 13.21 -44.86
C MET A 509 12.10 14.46 -44.23
N LYS A 510 13.21 14.32 -43.50
CA LYS A 510 13.99 15.44 -42.96
C LYS A 510 14.57 16.35 -44.06
N ARG A 511 14.96 15.79 -45.20
CA ARG A 511 15.62 16.52 -46.30
C ARG A 511 14.63 17.30 -47.17
N TYR A 512 13.41 16.77 -47.38
CA TYR A 512 12.45 17.35 -48.32
C TYR A 512 11.21 18.00 -47.67
N PHE A 513 10.92 17.72 -46.40
CA PHE A 513 9.75 18.26 -45.69
C PHE A 513 10.11 18.82 -44.28
N PRO A 514 10.89 19.91 -44.20
CA PRO A 514 11.44 20.42 -42.94
C PRO A 514 10.38 20.92 -41.94
N ARG A 515 9.22 21.41 -42.41
CA ARG A 515 8.09 21.80 -41.53
C ARG A 515 7.46 20.59 -40.83
N SER A 516 7.39 19.44 -41.51
CA SER A 516 6.87 18.17 -40.97
C SER A 516 7.86 17.51 -40.00
N ALA A 517 9.17 17.73 -40.19
CA ALA A 517 10.22 17.23 -39.30
C ALA A 517 10.18 17.86 -37.90
N LYS A 518 9.72 19.12 -37.79
CA LYS A 518 9.55 19.81 -36.49
C LYS A 518 8.44 19.17 -35.64
N LEU A 519 7.38 18.70 -36.30
CA LEU A 519 6.23 17.96 -35.72
C LEU A 519 6.59 16.54 -35.26
N ILE A 520 7.58 15.93 -35.90
CA ILE A 520 8.14 14.62 -35.53
C ILE A 520 9.11 14.75 -34.34
N ARG A 521 9.81 15.88 -34.22
CA ARG A 521 10.78 16.14 -33.15
C ARG A 521 10.13 16.33 -31.77
N SER A 522 8.96 16.98 -31.69
CA SER A 522 8.23 17.14 -30.41
C SER A 522 7.67 15.82 -29.87
N TYR A 523 7.43 14.83 -30.73
CA TYR A 523 6.82 13.55 -30.33
C TYR A 523 7.81 12.41 -30.11
N LEU A 524 8.99 12.43 -30.76
CA LEU A 524 10.01 11.37 -30.59
C LEU A 524 10.97 11.62 -29.42
N LEU A 525 11.10 12.86 -28.94
CA LEU A 525 12.05 13.23 -27.87
C LEU A 525 11.40 13.61 -26.54
N GLY A 526 10.06 13.61 -26.43
CA GLY A 526 9.39 13.79 -25.14
C GLY A 526 9.83 15.02 -24.35
N ASN A 527 9.85 16.19 -25.00
CA ASN A 527 9.83 17.49 -24.31
C ASN A 527 8.44 18.10 -24.47
#